data_AF-A0A0G0RJQ4-F1
#
_entry.id   AF-A0A0G0RJQ4-F1
#
_cell.length_a   1.000
_cell.length_b   1.000
_cell.length_c   1.000
_cell.angle_alpha   90.00
_cell.angle_beta   90.00
_cell.angle_gamma   90.00
#
_symmetry.space_group_name_H-M   'P 1'
#
loop_
_entity.id
_entity.type
_entity.pdbx_description
1 polymer ?
#
loop_
_entity_poly.entity_id
_entity_poly.type
_entity_poly.pdbx_seq_one_letter_code
_entity_poly.pdbx_strand_id
1 'polypeptide(L)' 'MDGDTKPDGKWPIKSIMEFRRKVKLYKKFKKRAFTTKTYVLNTEELATIYHFPDIGIESPLPRIEAKKGEPPINLPIA' A
#
# COMPACT_ATOMS: atom_id res chain seq x y z
N MET A 1 -28.88 -7.57 32.89
CA MET A 1 -28.62 -8.99 32.57
C MET A 1 -27.21 -9.03 32.00
N ASP A 2 -26.25 -8.87 32.88
CA ASP A 2 -24.84 -8.79 32.52
C ASP A 2 -24.33 -10.22 32.42
N GLY A 3 -24.26 -10.69 31.19
CA GLY A 3 -23.76 -12.02 30.87
C GLY A 3 -22.26 -12.06 31.07
N ASP A 4 -21.84 -12.58 32.22
CA ASP A 4 -20.49 -13.08 32.49
C ASP A 4 -20.02 -13.96 31.33
N THR A 5 -19.32 -13.36 30.37
CA THR A 5 -18.69 -14.06 29.26
C THR A 5 -17.43 -14.69 29.82
N LYS A 6 -17.59 -15.87 30.41
CA LYS A 6 -16.47 -16.72 30.86
C LYS A 6 -15.44 -16.80 29.73
N PRO A 7 -14.14 -16.54 29.99
CA PRO A 7 -13.15 -16.65 28.94
C PRO A 7 -13.03 -18.11 28.52
N ASP A 8 -13.36 -18.39 27.25
CA ASP A 8 -13.09 -19.68 26.61
C ASP A 8 -11.68 -20.15 26.99
N GLY A 9 -11.58 -21.36 27.55
CA GLY A 9 -10.42 -21.91 28.25
C GLY A 9 -9.12 -21.99 27.45
N LYS A 10 -8.48 -20.84 27.19
CA LYS A 10 -7.17 -20.67 26.53
C LYS A 10 -6.17 -19.87 27.38
N TRP A 11 -6.51 -19.61 28.64
CA TRP A 11 -5.66 -19.00 29.66
C TRP A 11 -4.90 -20.13 30.36
N PRO A 12 -3.56 -20.33 30.19
CA PRO A 12 -2.45 -19.38 29.97
C PRO A 12 -1.60 -19.65 28.70
N ILE A 13 -2.10 -20.46 27.76
CA ILE A 13 -1.32 -20.90 26.59
C ILE A 13 -1.19 -19.79 25.54
N LYS A 14 -2.25 -18.99 25.33
CA LYS A 14 -2.26 -17.93 24.31
C LYS A 14 -1.21 -16.86 24.58
N SER A 15 -1.08 -16.38 25.82
CA SER A 15 -0.12 -15.35 26.20
C SER A 15 1.33 -15.81 26.03
N ILE A 16 1.62 -17.08 26.37
CA ILE A 16 2.93 -17.70 26.16
C ILE A 16 3.26 -17.80 24.66
N MET A 17 2.29 -18.21 23.83
CA MET A 17 2.48 -18.27 22.38
C MET A 17 2.75 -16.89 21.77
N GLU A 18 1.99 -15.88 22.18
CA GLU A 18 2.18 -14.49 21.74
C GLU A 18 3.55 -13.95 22.16
N PHE A 19 3.96 -14.18 23.40
CA PHE A 19 5.30 -13.82 23.87
C PHE A 19 6.40 -14.51 23.04
N ARG A 20 6.26 -15.82 22.78
CA ARG A 20 7.23 -16.57 21.95
C ARG A 20 7.27 -16.06 20.51
N ARG A 21 6.14 -15.65 19.93
CA ARG A 21 6.07 -15.02 18.59
C ARG A 21 6.83 -13.70 18.57
N LYS A 22 6.60 -12.82 19.55
CA LYS A 22 7.28 -11.52 19.68
C LYS A 22 8.79 -11.69 19.84
N VAL A 23 9.24 -12.60 20.72
CA VAL A 23 10.67 -12.89 20.92
C VAL A 23 11.31 -13.45 19.64
N LYS A 24 10.61 -14.35 18.92
CA LYS A 24 11.09 -14.88 17.65
C LYS A 24 11.26 -13.78 16.59
N LEU A 25 10.29 -12.86 16.47
CA LEU A 25 10.35 -11.73 15.55
C LEU A 25 11.52 -10.80 15.89
N TYR A 26 11.64 -10.39 17.17
CA TYR A 26 12.74 -9.54 17.63
C TYR A 26 14.12 -10.16 17.34
N LYS A 27 14.30 -11.45 17.64
CA LYS A 27 15.56 -12.15 17.36
C LYS A 27 15.90 -12.20 15.87
N LYS A 28 14.90 -12.39 15.00
CA LYS A 28 15.10 -12.35 13.54
C LYS A 28 15.49 -10.95 13.06
N PHE A 29 14.81 -9.92 13.55
CA PHE A 29 15.13 -8.53 13.25
C PHE A 29 16.56 -8.16 13.67
N LYS A 30 16.95 -8.48 14.92
CA LYS A 30 18.31 -8.22 15.44
C LYS A 30 19.38 -8.92 14.60
N LYS A 31 19.13 -10.16 14.16
CA LYS A 31 20.06 -10.93 13.32
C LYS A 31 20.00 -10.55 11.83
N ARG A 32 19.15 -9.60 11.43
CA ARG A 32 18.85 -9.27 10.02
C ARG A 32 18.57 -10.54 9.20
N ALA A 33 17.90 -11.51 9.82
CA ALA A 33 17.66 -12.81 9.23
C ALA A 33 16.49 -12.71 8.23
N PHE A 34 16.81 -12.86 6.95
CA PHE A 34 15.84 -12.96 5.86
C PHE A 34 15.04 -14.26 5.96
N THR A 35 13.76 -14.22 5.54
CA THR A 35 12.99 -15.46 5.36
C THR A 35 13.52 -16.22 4.14
N THR A 36 13.26 -17.51 4.02
CA THR A 36 13.83 -18.34 2.93
C THR A 36 13.36 -17.96 1.52
N LYS A 37 12.33 -17.11 1.42
CA LYS A 37 11.80 -16.56 0.17
C LYS A 37 11.80 -15.03 0.26
N THR A 38 12.94 -14.40 -0.03
CA THR A 38 13.05 -12.94 -0.04
C THR A 38 13.37 -12.44 -1.43
N TYR A 39 12.75 -11.32 -1.78
CA TYR A 39 13.06 -10.54 -2.96
C TYR A 39 13.86 -9.32 -2.54
N VAL A 40 14.92 -9.00 -3.29
CA VAL A 40 15.63 -7.73 -3.16
C VAL A 40 15.06 -6.85 -4.26
N LEU A 41 14.27 -5.86 -3.88
CA LEU A 41 13.59 -4.98 -4.82
C LEU A 41 14.27 -3.62 -4.86
N ASN A 42 14.34 -3.01 -6.03
CA ASN A 42 14.69 -1.60 -6.17
C ASN A 42 13.50 -0.70 -5.77
N THR A 43 13.69 0.62 -5.77
CA THR A 43 12.65 1.58 -5.40
C THR A 43 11.46 1.56 -6.37
N GLU A 44 11.69 1.28 -7.64
CA GLU A 44 10.66 1.25 -8.69
C GLU A 44 9.77 0.01 -8.56
N GLU A 45 10.36 -1.16 -8.36
CA GLU A 45 9.66 -2.43 -8.12
C GLU A 45 8.83 -2.39 -6.84
N LEU A 46 9.37 -1.77 -5.78
CA LEU A 46 8.61 -1.55 -4.55
C LEU A 46 7.44 -0.59 -4.79
N ALA A 47 7.68 0.50 -5.54
CA ALA A 47 6.62 1.40 -5.93
C ALA A 47 5.55 0.64 -6.71
N THR A 48 5.87 -0.17 -7.71
CA THR A 48 4.87 -0.95 -8.48
C THR A 48 4.02 -1.89 -7.61
N ILE A 49 4.60 -2.57 -6.62
CA ILE A 49 3.84 -3.46 -5.72
C ILE A 49 2.85 -2.67 -4.83
N TYR A 50 3.26 -1.49 -4.36
CA TYR A 50 2.48 -0.66 -3.44
C TYR A 50 1.82 0.56 -4.11
N HIS A 51 1.91 0.67 -5.43
CA HIS A 51 1.25 1.72 -6.22
C HIS A 51 -0.19 1.29 -6.41
N PHE A 52 -0.97 1.47 -5.36
CA PHE A 52 -2.41 1.29 -5.43
C PHE A 52 -2.98 2.42 -6.28
N PRO A 53 -3.78 2.12 -7.32
CA PRO A 53 -4.51 3.17 -8.01
C PRO A 53 -5.39 3.88 -6.98
N ASP A 54 -5.46 5.21 -7.07
CA ASP A 54 -6.44 5.96 -6.29
C ASP A 54 -7.82 5.70 -6.91
N ILE A 55 -8.55 4.71 -6.35
CA ILE A 55 -9.88 4.29 -6.82
C ILE A 55 -10.94 5.39 -6.51
N GLY A 56 -10.57 6.45 -5.78
CA GLY A 56 -11.49 7.48 -5.31
C GLY A 56 -11.69 8.70 -6.23
N ILE A 57 -10.93 8.84 -7.31
CA ILE A 57 -11.02 10.04 -8.17
C ILE A 57 -11.64 9.68 -9.51
N GLU A 58 -12.97 9.71 -9.57
CA GLU A 58 -13.62 10.11 -10.81
C GLU A 58 -13.22 11.57 -11.05
N SER A 59 -12.32 11.81 -11.99
CA SER A 59 -12.06 13.14 -12.50
C SER A 59 -12.95 13.36 -13.72
N PRO A 60 -14.16 13.96 -13.59
CA PRO A 60 -14.91 14.38 -14.74
C PRO A 60 -14.31 15.71 -15.20
N LEU A 61 -13.11 15.68 -15.79
CA LEU A 61 -12.64 16.83 -16.55
C LEU A 61 -13.37 16.78 -17.90
N PRO A 62 -14.28 17.72 -18.20
CA PRO A 62 -14.83 17.82 -19.54
C PRO A 62 -13.65 18.11 -20.47
N ARG A 63 -13.43 17.22 -21.44
CA ARG A 63 -12.47 17.45 -22.52
C ARG A 63 -13.00 18.61 -23.36
N ILE A 64 -12.55 19.82 -23.04
CA ILE A 64 -12.74 20.96 -23.94
C ILE A 64 -11.87 20.67 -25.14
N GLU A 65 -12.48 20.37 -26.28
CA GLU A 65 -11.75 20.34 -27.54
C GLU A 65 -11.23 21.75 -27.77
N ALA A 66 -9.91 21.92 -27.69
CA ALA A 66 -9.28 23.17 -28.07
C ALA A 66 -9.66 23.44 -29.53
N LYS A 67 -10.48 24.47 -29.76
CA LYS A 67 -10.66 25.01 -31.10
C LYS A 67 -9.28 25.48 -31.54
N LYS A 68 -8.63 24.71 -32.42
CA LYS A 68 -7.48 25.20 -33.17
C LYS A 68 -7.98 26.44 -33.90
N GLY A 69 -7.65 27.62 -33.39
CA GLY A 69 -7.83 28.85 -34.13
C GLY A 69 -7.02 28.69 -35.41
N GLU A 70 -7.68 28.72 -36.54
CA GLU A 70 -6.98 28.81 -37.82
C GLU A 70 -6.08 30.05 -37.76
N PRO A 71 -4.84 29.97 -38.28
CA PRO A 71 -3.96 31.13 -38.29
C PRO A 71 -4.67 32.31 -38.95
N PRO A 72 -4.58 33.52 -38.40
CA PRO A 72 -5.25 34.69 -38.97
C PRO A 72 -4.78 34.88 -40.42
N ILE A 73 -5.74 35.09 -41.32
CA ILE A 73 -5.58 35.18 -42.79
C ILE A 73 -4.55 36.25 -43.24
N ASN A 74 -4.10 37.12 -42.34
CA ASN A 74 -3.25 38.26 -42.65
C ASN A 74 -1.78 38.07 -42.21
N LEU A 75 -1.25 36.84 -42.25
CA LEU A 75 0.18 36.63 -42.04
C LEU A 75 0.95 36.95 -43.34
N PRO A 76 1.88 37.92 -43.33
CA PRO A 76 2.74 38.16 -44.48
C PRO A 76 3.64 36.95 -44.69
N ILE A 77 3.53 36.33 -45.87
CA ILE A 77 4.43 35.28 -46.32
C ILE A 77 5.67 36.02 -46.84
N ALA A 78 6.76 35.95 -46.08
CA ALA A 78 8.08 36.40 -46.52
C ALA A 78 8.83 35.23 -47.18
#